data_AF-A0A8H7SKI9-F1
#
_entry.id   AF-A0A8H7SKI9-F1
#
_cell.length_a   1.000
_cell.length_b   1.000
_cell.length_c   1.000
_cell.angle_alpha   90.00
_cell.angle_beta   90.00
_cell.angle_gamma   90.00
#
_symmetry.space_group_name_H-M   'P 1'
#
loop_
_entity.id
_entity.type
_entity.pdbx_description
1 polymer ?
#
loop_
_entity_poly.entity_id
_entity_poly.type
_entity_poly.pdbx_seq_one_letter_code
_entity_poly.pdbx_strand_id
1 'polypeptide(L)'
;MLGKRKYNEREEQELLPTCTICIQEYSNRTFLRPCYHSFCFTCIRHWINIASAVCPVCRQHIDSLVYNIDEEANSFDEYHLKDRGNAKSHDPPLNSKRKYSMPKERLKMERTQVYKGLIQPVSYPEPLPGHVNFTIITPEYIPRTRVFLQHELKTIVGVEAYDEFLKDLFDKILLIPYQSDKPVKMNDPVVIDKLSEWLDDDSAIANRLVNELVAYLKSGLSYNDFISAATYK
;
A
#
# COMPACT_ATOMS: atom_id res chain seq x y z
N MET A 1 -23.93 -34.98 -44.48
CA MET A 1 -22.93 -35.24 -43.43
C MET A 1 -21.82 -34.21 -43.58
N LEU A 2 -21.87 -33.14 -42.78
CA LEU A 2 -20.87 -32.07 -42.77
C LEU A 2 -20.03 -32.23 -41.51
N GLY A 3 -18.72 -32.33 -41.69
CA GLY A 3 -17.75 -32.66 -40.66
C GLY A 3 -17.73 -31.65 -39.52
N LYS A 4 -17.85 -32.16 -38.30
CA LYS A 4 -17.56 -31.41 -37.07
C LYS A 4 -16.07 -31.08 -37.07
N ARG A 5 -15.73 -29.81 -37.29
CA ARG A 5 -14.39 -29.27 -37.08
C ARG A 5 -14.05 -29.47 -35.60
N LYS A 6 -12.99 -30.24 -35.31
CA LYS A 6 -12.35 -30.27 -34.00
C LYS A 6 -11.86 -28.85 -33.71
N TYR A 7 -12.43 -28.20 -32.71
CA TYR A 7 -11.86 -26.99 -32.13
C TYR A 7 -10.53 -27.39 -31.50
N ASN A 8 -9.45 -26.77 -31.98
CA ASN A 8 -8.11 -26.96 -31.46
C ASN A 8 -7.95 -26.01 -30.28
N GLU A 9 -8.03 -26.54 -29.06
CA GLU A 9 -7.69 -25.86 -27.81
C GLU A 9 -6.20 -25.50 -27.87
N ARG A 10 -5.89 -24.27 -28.29
CA ARG A 10 -4.58 -23.68 -28.06
C ARG A 10 -4.66 -22.99 -26.71
N GLU A 11 -4.04 -23.63 -25.72
CA GLU A 11 -3.70 -23.05 -24.42
C GLU A 11 -3.10 -21.66 -24.64
N GLU A 12 -3.83 -20.64 -24.22
CA GLU A 12 -3.32 -19.29 -24.04
C GLU A 12 -2.42 -19.34 -22.80
N GLN A 13 -1.17 -19.77 -23.01
CA GLN A 13 -0.15 -19.77 -22.00
C GLN A 13 0.19 -18.30 -21.74
N GLU A 14 -0.47 -17.70 -20.75
CA GLU A 14 -0.09 -16.41 -20.20
C GLU A 14 1.41 -16.47 -19.87
N LEU A 15 2.23 -15.76 -20.65
CA LEU A 15 3.66 -15.67 -20.41
C LEU A 15 3.84 -14.89 -19.11
N LEU A 16 3.95 -15.61 -17.99
CA LEU A 16 4.27 -15.02 -16.69
C LEU A 16 5.55 -14.19 -16.84
N PRO A 17 5.59 -12.96 -16.33
CA PRO A 17 6.74 -12.09 -16.52
C PRO A 17 7.97 -12.71 -15.83
N THR A 18 9.05 -12.91 -16.58
CA THR A 18 10.31 -13.50 -16.09
C THR A 18 11.39 -12.44 -15.89
N CYS A 19 12.33 -12.70 -14.97
CA CYS A 19 13.52 -11.87 -14.80
C CYS A 19 14.45 -12.00 -16.03
N THR A 20 14.81 -10.90 -16.67
CA THR A 20 15.65 -10.94 -17.88
C THR A 20 17.12 -11.23 -17.62
N ILE A 21 17.58 -11.25 -16.36
CA ILE A 21 18.95 -11.63 -16.00
C ILE A 21 19.08 -13.16 -15.89
N CYS A 22 18.18 -13.83 -15.18
CA CYS A 22 18.24 -15.27 -14.97
C CYS A 22 17.29 -16.09 -15.86
N ILE A 23 16.36 -15.42 -16.57
CA ILE A 23 15.37 -16.03 -17.45
C ILE A 23 14.48 -17.04 -16.68
N GLN A 24 14.22 -16.74 -15.41
CA GLN A 24 13.36 -17.52 -14.52
C GLN A 24 12.25 -16.63 -13.96
N GLU A 25 11.26 -17.25 -13.31
CA GLU A 25 10.28 -16.53 -12.49
C GLU A 25 10.96 -15.65 -11.43
N TYR A 26 10.30 -14.57 -11.04
CA TYR A 26 10.86 -13.63 -10.08
C TYR A 26 10.97 -14.24 -8.68
N SER A 27 12.21 -14.33 -8.17
CA SER A 27 12.48 -14.50 -6.75
C SER A 27 12.74 -13.12 -6.12
N ASN A 28 11.82 -12.68 -5.25
CA ASN A 28 11.79 -11.34 -4.64
C ASN A 28 11.92 -10.23 -5.71
N ARG A 29 10.82 -9.98 -6.44
CA ARG A 29 10.79 -9.03 -7.55
C ARG A 29 11.20 -7.64 -7.06
N THR A 30 12.23 -7.09 -7.68
CA THR A 30 12.84 -5.81 -7.33
C THR A 30 12.74 -4.84 -8.51
N PHE A 31 12.26 -3.63 -8.25
CA PHE A 31 12.13 -2.56 -9.24
C PHE A 31 13.24 -1.53 -9.07
N LEU A 32 13.72 -1.00 -10.19
CA LEU A 32 14.77 0.02 -10.21
C LEU A 32 14.18 1.39 -10.39
N ARG A 33 14.56 2.37 -9.57
CA ARG A 33 14.22 3.77 -9.85
C ARG A 33 15.36 4.46 -10.62
N PRO A 34 15.03 5.37 -11.55
CA PRO A 34 13.67 5.83 -11.91
C PRO A 34 13.02 5.07 -13.09
N CYS A 35 13.66 4.05 -13.66
CA CYS A 35 13.18 3.42 -14.90
C CYS A 35 12.11 2.33 -14.74
N TYR A 36 11.87 1.87 -13.51
CA TYR A 36 10.91 0.84 -13.09
C TYR A 36 11.02 -0.53 -13.78
N HIS A 37 12.15 -0.85 -14.41
CA HIS A 37 12.41 -2.22 -14.85
C HIS A 37 12.59 -3.16 -13.65
N SER A 38 12.17 -4.41 -13.78
CA SER A 38 12.15 -5.38 -12.69
C SER A 38 13.06 -6.59 -12.90
N PHE A 39 13.68 -7.07 -11.83
CA PHE A 39 14.60 -8.21 -11.79
C PHE A 39 14.42 -9.00 -10.49
N CYS A 40 14.99 -10.21 -10.38
CA CYS A 40 15.14 -10.85 -9.06
C CYS A 40 16.09 -10.00 -8.21
N PHE A 41 15.82 -9.88 -6.91
CA PHE A 41 16.65 -9.12 -5.97
C PHE A 41 18.13 -9.53 -6.05
N THR A 42 18.41 -10.83 -6.01
CA THR A 42 19.79 -11.36 -6.06
C THR A 42 20.47 -11.07 -7.40
N CYS A 43 19.73 -11.14 -8.50
CA CYS A 43 20.24 -10.86 -9.84
C CYS A 43 20.69 -9.41 -9.96
N ILE A 44 19.84 -8.46 -9.58
CA ILE A 44 20.21 -7.05 -9.68
C ILE A 44 21.25 -6.65 -8.63
N ARG A 45 21.21 -7.23 -7.42
CA ARG A 45 22.26 -7.03 -6.41
C ARG A 45 23.63 -7.44 -6.95
N HIS A 46 23.74 -8.60 -7.61
CA HIS A 46 25.01 -8.98 -8.23
C HIS A 46 25.42 -8.01 -9.36
N TRP A 47 24.47 -7.59 -10.19
CA TRP A 47 24.74 -6.65 -11.28
C TRP A 47 25.34 -5.33 -10.81
N ILE A 48 24.74 -4.70 -9.79
CA ILE A 48 25.22 -3.40 -9.29
C ILE A 48 26.58 -3.50 -8.58
N ASN A 49 26.93 -4.67 -8.05
CA ASN A 49 28.20 -4.90 -7.36
C ASN A 49 29.34 -5.31 -8.29
N ILE A 50 29.03 -6.00 -9.39
CA ILE A 50 30.03 -6.60 -10.29
C ILE A 50 30.19 -5.78 -11.57
N ALA A 51 29.08 -5.28 -12.13
CA ALA A 51 29.07 -4.64 -13.44
C ALA A 51 29.00 -3.12 -13.33
N SER A 52 27.83 -2.58 -12.97
CA SER A 52 27.59 -1.13 -12.96
C SER A 52 26.27 -0.77 -12.29
N ALA A 53 26.17 0.44 -11.74
CA ALA A 53 24.92 1.01 -11.21
C ALA A 53 23.99 1.57 -12.32
N VAL A 54 23.94 0.91 -13.48
CA VAL A 54 22.99 1.23 -14.56
C VAL A 54 22.05 0.05 -14.83
N CYS A 55 20.84 0.35 -15.27
CA CYS A 55 19.83 -0.64 -15.58
C CYS A 55 20.30 -1.58 -16.72
N PRO A 56 20.20 -2.91 -16.56
CA PRO A 56 20.56 -3.87 -17.60
C PRO A 56 19.77 -3.72 -18.92
N VAL A 57 18.55 -3.16 -18.85
CA VAL A 57 17.65 -3.03 -20.00
C VAL A 57 17.83 -1.68 -20.70
N CYS A 58 17.63 -0.57 -19.98
CA CYS A 58 17.62 0.77 -20.58
C CYS A 58 18.92 1.56 -20.37
N ARG A 59 19.88 1.02 -19.62
CA ARG A 59 21.17 1.66 -19.29
C ARG A 59 21.04 2.98 -18.51
N GLN A 60 19.85 3.32 -18.02
CA GLN A 60 19.64 4.47 -17.15
C GLN A 60 20.30 4.24 -15.78
N HIS A 61 20.86 5.31 -15.19
CA HIS A 61 21.42 5.26 -13.84
C HIS A 61 20.35 4.81 -12.83
N ILE A 62 20.75 3.93 -11.90
CA ILE A 62 19.89 3.43 -10.84
C ILE A 62 20.09 4.31 -9.61
N ASP A 63 19.00 4.88 -9.10
CA ASP A 63 19.03 5.69 -7.88
C ASP A 63 18.74 4.84 -6.63
N SER A 64 17.74 3.96 -6.72
CA SER A 64 17.34 3.08 -5.64
C SER A 64 16.78 1.75 -6.14
N LEU A 65 16.77 0.76 -5.25
CA LEU A 65 16.12 -0.54 -5.41
C LEU A 65 14.87 -0.60 -4.53
N VAL A 66 13.72 -0.97 -5.09
CA VAL A 66 12.46 -1.20 -4.37
C VAL A 66 12.18 -2.70 -4.35
N TYR A 67 12.14 -3.32 -3.17
CA TYR A 67 12.07 -4.78 -3.00
C TYR A 67 11.29 -5.16 -1.73
N ASN A 68 11.12 -6.47 -1.46
CA ASN A 68 10.26 -6.96 -0.36
C ASN A 68 8.85 -6.34 -0.42
N ILE A 69 8.27 -6.32 -1.62
CA ILE A 69 6.94 -5.75 -1.85
C ILE A 69 5.90 -6.69 -1.28
N ASP A 70 5.14 -6.19 -0.32
CA ASP A 70 3.95 -6.81 0.25
C ASP A 70 2.74 -6.01 -0.23
N GLU A 71 1.98 -6.59 -1.16
CA GLU A 71 0.79 -5.97 -1.74
C GLU A 71 -0.33 -5.83 -0.72
N GLU A 72 -0.49 -6.81 0.17
CA GLU A 72 -1.52 -6.79 1.22
C GLU A 72 -1.22 -5.70 2.26
N ALA A 73 0.03 -5.60 2.69
CA ALA A 73 0.46 -4.58 3.65
C ALA A 73 0.78 -3.22 3.00
N ASN A 74 0.70 -3.12 1.66
CA ASN A 74 1.13 -1.98 0.86
C ASN A 74 2.48 -1.41 1.33
N SER A 75 3.46 -2.30 1.45
CA SER A 75 4.75 -1.99 2.04
C SER A 75 5.88 -2.51 1.18
N PHE A 76 7.02 -1.82 1.20
CA PHE A 76 8.23 -2.21 0.51
C PHE A 76 9.46 -1.69 1.25
N ASP A 77 10.62 -2.25 0.96
CA ASP A 77 11.91 -1.72 1.36
C ASP A 77 12.52 -0.95 0.17
N GLU A 78 13.14 0.20 0.44
CA GLU A 78 13.85 0.99 -0.56
C GLU A 78 15.31 1.20 -0.15
N TYR A 79 16.24 0.75 -0.98
CA TYR A 79 17.68 0.93 -0.77
C TYR A 79 18.25 1.92 -1.77
N HIS A 80 18.77 3.04 -1.28
CA HIS A 80 19.40 4.08 -2.08
C HIS A 80 20.89 3.78 -2.29
N LEU A 81 21.33 3.81 -3.55
CA LEU A 81 22.73 3.57 -3.91
C LEU A 81 23.58 4.78 -3.52
N LYS A 82 24.61 4.55 -2.69
CA LYS A 82 25.39 5.61 -2.04
C LYS A 82 26.44 6.29 -2.95
N ASP A 83 26.82 5.69 -4.06
CA ASP A 83 27.93 6.19 -4.89
C ASP A 83 27.58 6.04 -6.39
N ARG A 84 27.67 7.15 -7.15
CA ARG A 84 27.36 7.24 -8.59
C ARG A 84 28.49 6.74 -9.51
N GLY A 85 29.53 6.13 -8.95
CA GLY A 85 30.69 5.69 -9.70
C GLY A 85 31.83 5.30 -8.79
N ASN A 86 32.21 4.03 -8.88
CA ASN A 86 33.45 3.44 -8.38
C ASN A 86 33.60 3.35 -6.84
N ALA A 87 33.50 2.10 -6.37
CA ALA A 87 33.92 1.58 -5.07
C ALA A 87 33.06 1.96 -3.84
N LYS A 88 32.03 1.15 -3.59
CA LYS A 88 31.68 0.50 -2.31
C LYS A 88 30.66 -0.61 -2.62
N SER A 89 30.86 -1.79 -2.04
CA SER A 89 29.90 -2.91 -2.17
C SER A 89 28.51 -2.45 -1.72
N HIS A 90 27.55 -2.44 -2.63
CA HIS A 90 26.15 -2.19 -2.33
C HIS A 90 25.56 -3.46 -1.75
N ASP A 91 25.42 -3.52 -0.44
CA ASP A 91 24.81 -4.65 0.25
C ASP A 91 23.41 -4.29 0.78
N PRO A 92 22.39 -4.22 -0.10
CA PRO A 92 21.02 -4.04 0.36
C PRO A 92 20.63 -5.24 1.24
N PRO A 93 20.16 -5.01 2.47
CA PRO A 93 19.81 -6.10 3.37
C PRO A 93 18.64 -6.90 2.79
N LEU A 94 18.87 -8.19 2.54
CA LEU A 94 17.83 -9.16 2.11
C LEU A 94 16.67 -9.24 3.10
N ASN A 95 16.98 -9.03 4.37
CA ASN A 95 16.04 -9.11 5.47
C ASN A 95 16.27 -7.88 6.34
N SER A 96 15.70 -6.75 5.92
CA SER A 96 15.39 -5.70 6.87
C SER A 96 14.38 -6.31 7.82
N LYS A 97 14.85 -6.94 8.91
CA LYS A 97 14.00 -7.16 10.07
C LYS A 97 13.56 -5.76 10.48
N ARG A 98 12.43 -5.29 9.94
CA ARG A 98 11.75 -4.10 10.43
C ARG A 98 11.70 -4.30 11.94
N LYS A 99 12.46 -3.48 12.68
CA LYS A 99 12.66 -3.64 14.13
C LYS A 99 11.37 -3.42 14.93
N TYR A 100 10.23 -3.24 14.27
CA TYR A 100 8.93 -3.10 14.87
C TYR A 100 8.11 -4.37 14.64
N SER A 101 8.25 -5.32 15.56
CA SER A 101 7.17 -6.23 15.90
C SER A 101 6.66 -5.80 17.27
N MET A 102 5.86 -4.73 17.32
CA MET A 102 4.87 -4.67 18.40
C MET A 102 4.00 -5.92 18.22
N PRO A 103 3.82 -6.77 19.26
CA PRO A 103 3.01 -7.98 19.12
C PRO A 103 1.67 -7.62 18.48
N LYS A 104 1.25 -8.32 17.41
CA LYS A 104 0.02 -8.00 16.66
C LYS A 104 -1.20 -7.82 17.58
N GLU A 105 -1.24 -8.56 18.67
CA GLU A 105 -2.26 -8.46 19.73
C GLU A 105 -2.21 -7.13 20.48
N ARG A 106 -1.01 -6.63 20.82
CA ARG A 106 -0.84 -5.33 21.48
C ARG A 106 -1.25 -4.18 20.57
N LEU A 107 -0.87 -4.23 19.29
CA LEU A 107 -1.34 -3.25 18.29
C LEU A 107 -2.85 -3.29 18.17
N LYS A 108 -3.45 -4.49 18.05
CA LYS A 108 -4.91 -4.65 18.00
C LYS A 108 -5.58 -4.01 19.23
N MET A 109 -5.07 -4.27 20.44
CA MET A 109 -5.62 -3.67 21.68
C MET A 109 -5.55 -2.14 21.68
N GLU A 110 -4.41 -1.58 21.28
CA GLU A 110 -4.23 -0.13 21.20
C GLU A 110 -5.16 0.50 20.16
N ARG A 111 -5.24 -0.07 18.96
CA ARG A 111 -6.16 0.38 17.92
C ARG A 111 -7.63 0.28 18.38
N THR A 112 -8.02 -0.78 19.08
CA THR A 112 -9.37 -0.88 19.67
C THR A 112 -9.65 0.27 20.65
N GLN A 113 -8.67 0.69 21.46
CA GLN A 113 -8.86 1.82 22.39
C GLN A 113 -9.04 3.15 21.64
N VAL A 114 -8.35 3.35 20.50
CA VAL A 114 -8.55 4.52 19.63
C VAL A 114 -10.01 4.59 19.17
N TYR A 115 -10.53 3.51 18.57
CA TYR A 115 -11.91 3.53 18.05
C TYR A 115 -12.98 3.55 19.13
N LYS A 116 -12.71 2.99 20.32
CA LYS A 116 -13.58 3.16 21.49
C LYS A 116 -13.52 4.56 22.11
N GLY A 117 -12.66 5.45 21.60
CA GLY A 117 -12.48 6.80 22.12
C GLY A 117 -11.82 6.86 23.50
N LEU A 118 -11.18 5.76 23.93
CA LEU A 118 -10.47 5.68 25.22
C LEU A 118 -9.10 6.36 25.16
N ILE A 119 -8.50 6.41 23.97
CA ILE A 119 -7.31 7.20 23.65
C ILE A 119 -7.58 8.03 22.40
N GLN A 120 -6.97 9.20 22.32
CA GLN A 120 -7.17 10.15 21.24
C GLN A 120 -5.85 10.45 20.51
N PRO A 121 -5.89 10.73 19.21
CA PRO A 121 -4.71 11.12 18.45
C PRO A 121 -4.17 12.45 18.96
N VAL A 122 -2.89 12.47 19.33
CA VAL A 122 -2.13 13.68 19.67
C VAL A 122 -1.54 14.31 18.42
N SER A 123 -0.95 13.47 17.56
CA SER A 123 -0.41 13.89 16.28
C SER A 123 -0.38 12.75 15.27
N TYR A 124 -0.53 13.11 14.00
CA TYR A 124 -0.28 12.23 12.86
C TYR A 124 1.02 12.63 12.15
N PRO A 125 1.60 11.75 11.32
CA PRO A 125 2.71 12.10 10.45
C PRO A 125 2.39 13.27 9.53
N GLU A 126 3.40 14.09 9.24
CA GLU A 126 3.27 15.24 8.33
C GLU A 126 2.81 14.83 6.93
N PRO A 127 1.98 15.64 6.26
CA PRO A 127 1.54 15.37 4.89
C PRO A 127 2.71 15.46 3.90
N LEU A 128 2.66 14.67 2.83
CA LEU A 128 3.53 14.86 1.69
C LEU A 128 3.33 16.27 1.09
N PRO A 129 4.37 16.91 0.52
CA PRO A 129 4.26 18.24 -0.07
C PRO A 129 3.12 18.37 -1.10
N GLY A 130 2.87 17.31 -1.88
CA GLY A 130 1.77 17.26 -2.86
C GLY A 130 0.36 17.03 -2.26
N HIS A 131 0.27 16.63 -0.99
CA HIS A 131 -0.98 16.29 -0.32
C HIS A 131 -1.42 17.31 0.75
N VAL A 132 -0.73 18.44 0.89
CA VAL A 132 -1.09 19.50 1.84
C VAL A 132 -2.54 19.99 1.64
N ASN A 133 -3.00 20.04 0.39
CA ASN A 133 -4.34 20.44 0.00
C ASN A 133 -5.29 19.25 -0.25
N PHE A 134 -4.93 18.04 0.17
CA PHE A 134 -5.81 16.88 0.07
C PHE A 134 -7.03 17.07 0.99
N THR A 135 -8.22 17.17 0.39
CA THR A 135 -9.49 17.45 1.10
C THR A 135 -10.53 16.35 0.96
N ILE A 136 -10.50 15.59 -0.13
CA ILE A 136 -11.44 14.52 -0.45
C ILE A 136 -10.69 13.32 -1.04
N ILE A 137 -11.26 12.12 -0.88
CA ILE A 137 -10.75 10.90 -1.49
C ILE A 137 -11.22 10.83 -2.95
N THR A 138 -10.27 10.64 -3.86
CA THR A 138 -10.49 10.45 -5.30
C THR A 138 -10.18 9.00 -5.72
N PRO A 139 -10.66 8.54 -6.89
CA PRO A 139 -10.55 7.13 -7.30
C PRO A 139 -9.13 6.55 -7.24
N GLU A 140 -8.11 7.35 -7.51
CA GLU A 140 -6.70 6.93 -7.47
C GLU A 140 -6.19 6.55 -6.07
N TYR A 141 -6.88 6.98 -5.00
CA TYR A 141 -6.52 6.61 -3.62
C TYR A 141 -7.26 5.36 -3.12
N ILE A 142 -8.25 4.85 -3.86
CA ILE A 142 -9.04 3.68 -3.45
C ILE A 142 -8.18 2.46 -3.09
N PRO A 143 -7.14 2.09 -3.86
CA PRO A 143 -6.27 0.98 -3.48
C PRO A 143 -5.64 1.16 -2.09
N ARG A 144 -5.20 2.38 -1.75
CA ARG A 144 -4.62 2.69 -0.43
C ARG A 144 -5.67 2.73 0.67
N THR A 145 -6.86 3.24 0.35
CA THR A 145 -8.00 3.23 1.27
C THR A 145 -8.39 1.81 1.66
N ARG A 146 -8.48 0.89 0.69
CA ARG A 146 -8.78 -0.52 0.94
C ARG A 146 -7.77 -1.18 1.88
N VAL A 147 -6.48 -0.89 1.73
CA VAL A 147 -5.42 -1.40 2.63
C VAL A 147 -5.66 -0.94 4.07
N PHE A 148 -5.91 0.35 4.27
CA PHE A 148 -6.19 0.89 5.60
C PHE A 148 -7.42 0.23 6.23
N LEU A 149 -8.52 0.16 5.48
CA LEU A 149 -9.78 -0.44 5.95
C LEU A 149 -9.65 -1.93 6.26
N GLN A 150 -8.88 -2.68 5.47
CA GLN A 150 -8.60 -4.10 5.71
C GLN A 150 -7.96 -4.34 7.09
N HIS A 151 -7.09 -3.45 7.54
CA HIS A 151 -6.46 -3.55 8.85
C HIS A 151 -7.36 -3.05 9.99
N GLU A 152 -8.15 -2.00 9.75
CA GLU A 152 -8.91 -1.31 10.80
C GLU A 152 -10.31 -1.88 11.04
N LEU A 153 -11.03 -2.31 10.00
CA LEU A 153 -12.39 -2.83 10.16
C LEU A 153 -12.42 -4.11 11.01
N LYS A 154 -11.39 -4.95 10.90
CA LYS A 154 -11.20 -6.11 11.79
C LYS A 154 -11.11 -5.70 13.27
N THR A 155 -10.56 -4.52 13.53
CA THR A 155 -10.39 -3.97 14.88
C THR A 155 -11.67 -3.30 15.38
N ILE A 156 -12.42 -2.66 14.49
CA ILE A 156 -13.62 -1.89 14.83
C ILE A 156 -14.83 -2.81 15.03
N VAL A 157 -15.22 -3.55 13.98
CA VAL A 157 -16.46 -4.33 13.95
C VAL A 157 -16.24 -5.83 14.15
N GLY A 158 -15.00 -6.27 14.35
CA GLY A 158 -14.67 -7.68 14.56
C GLY A 158 -14.91 -8.58 13.34
N VAL A 159 -15.21 -7.99 12.17
CA VAL A 159 -15.41 -8.72 10.93
C VAL A 159 -14.08 -9.36 10.52
N GLU A 160 -14.08 -10.68 10.34
CA GLU A 160 -12.84 -11.42 10.03
C GLU A 160 -12.32 -11.15 8.61
N ALA A 161 -13.20 -10.72 7.69
CA ALA A 161 -12.88 -10.49 6.29
C ALA A 161 -13.47 -9.18 5.77
N TYR A 162 -12.60 -8.28 5.32
CA TYR A 162 -12.96 -7.16 4.45
C TYR A 162 -13.11 -7.70 3.02
N ASP A 163 -14.28 -8.28 2.74
CA ASP A 163 -14.60 -8.95 1.48
C ASP A 163 -14.90 -7.96 0.34
N GLU A 164 -15.16 -8.48 -0.87
CA GLU A 164 -15.45 -7.63 -2.04
C GLU A 164 -16.73 -6.80 -1.86
N PHE A 165 -17.73 -7.31 -1.14
CA PHE A 165 -18.95 -6.55 -0.86
C PHE A 165 -18.65 -5.31 -0.01
N LEU A 166 -17.91 -5.49 1.09
CA LEU A 166 -17.49 -4.39 1.95
C LEU A 166 -16.54 -3.44 1.22
N LYS A 167 -15.62 -3.94 0.39
CA LYS A 167 -14.77 -3.08 -0.46
C LYS A 167 -15.61 -2.16 -1.34
N ASP A 168 -16.52 -2.73 -2.13
CA ASP A 168 -17.34 -1.95 -3.06
C ASP A 168 -18.29 -0.99 -2.33
N LEU A 169 -18.82 -1.40 -1.19
CA LEU A 169 -19.65 -0.55 -0.34
C LEU A 169 -18.87 0.66 0.19
N PHE A 170 -17.74 0.42 0.86
CA PHE A 170 -16.94 1.50 1.43
C PHE A 170 -16.39 2.41 0.35
N ASP A 171 -15.97 1.89 -0.80
CA ASP A 171 -15.53 2.71 -1.93
C ASP A 171 -16.63 3.67 -2.40
N LYS A 172 -17.88 3.18 -2.53
CA LYS A 172 -19.03 4.04 -2.90
C LYS A 172 -19.25 5.15 -1.88
N ILE A 173 -19.19 4.83 -0.58
CA ILE A 173 -19.40 5.82 0.48
C ILE A 173 -18.28 6.86 0.48
N LEU A 174 -17.02 6.42 0.38
CA LEU A 174 -15.86 7.29 0.46
C LEU A 174 -15.68 8.17 -0.78
N LEU A 175 -16.27 7.77 -1.92
CA LEU A 175 -16.32 8.57 -3.15
C LEU A 175 -17.52 9.51 -3.24
N ILE A 176 -18.42 9.54 -2.24
CA ILE A 176 -19.56 10.50 -2.23
C ILE A 176 -19.07 11.95 -2.41
N PRO A 177 -18.03 12.43 -1.70
CA PRO A 177 -17.56 13.80 -1.89
C PRO A 177 -17.04 14.08 -3.31
N TYR A 178 -16.42 13.09 -3.94
CA TYR A 178 -15.90 13.20 -5.31
C TYR A 178 -17.02 13.20 -6.36
N GLN A 179 -18.09 12.45 -6.13
CA GLN A 179 -19.23 12.33 -7.03
C GLN A 179 -20.27 13.44 -6.86
N SER A 180 -20.12 14.29 -5.83
CA SER A 180 -21.09 15.34 -5.55
C SER A 180 -20.88 16.57 -6.43
N ASP A 181 -21.98 17.09 -6.99
CA ASP A 181 -21.99 18.40 -7.66
C ASP A 181 -21.79 19.57 -6.68
N LYS A 182 -21.96 19.32 -5.38
CA LYS A 182 -21.76 20.30 -4.31
C LYS A 182 -20.42 20.05 -3.62
N PRO A 183 -19.76 21.09 -3.09
CA PRO A 183 -18.53 20.91 -2.32
C PRO A 183 -18.83 20.20 -1.00
N VAL A 184 -18.63 18.89 -0.97
CA VAL A 184 -18.77 18.03 0.20
C VAL A 184 -17.37 17.74 0.74
N LYS A 185 -17.19 17.82 2.07
CA LYS A 185 -15.92 17.46 2.72
C LYS A 185 -15.96 16.00 3.15
N MET A 186 -14.79 15.42 3.41
CA MET A 186 -14.72 14.03 3.86
C MET A 186 -15.42 13.78 5.20
N ASN A 187 -15.43 14.78 6.09
CA ASN A 187 -16.09 14.74 7.40
C ASN A 187 -17.52 15.31 7.38
N ASP A 188 -18.15 15.42 6.21
CA ASP A 188 -19.53 15.87 6.10
C ASP A 188 -20.50 14.81 6.65
N PRO A 189 -21.60 15.20 7.32
CA PRO A 189 -22.61 14.27 7.84
C PRO A 189 -23.09 13.24 6.81
N VAL A 190 -23.21 13.61 5.53
CA VAL A 190 -23.65 12.67 4.48
C VAL A 190 -22.72 11.45 4.34
N VAL A 191 -21.43 11.62 4.62
CA VAL A 191 -20.42 10.56 4.59
C VAL A 191 -20.40 9.83 5.93
N ILE A 192 -20.37 10.59 7.03
CA ILE A 192 -20.27 10.04 8.38
C ILE A 192 -21.46 9.16 8.74
N ASP A 193 -22.68 9.60 8.43
CA ASP A 193 -23.91 8.88 8.76
C ASP A 193 -23.93 7.52 8.03
N LYS A 194 -23.57 7.53 6.73
CA LYS A 194 -23.47 6.31 5.92
C LYS A 194 -22.39 5.36 6.39
N LEU A 195 -21.26 5.87 6.87
CA LEU A 195 -20.22 5.03 7.46
C LEU A 195 -20.68 4.45 8.79
N SER A 196 -21.40 5.22 9.63
CA SER A 196 -21.85 4.75 10.94
C SER A 196 -22.81 3.57 10.88
N GLU A 197 -23.65 3.48 9.83
CA GLU A 197 -24.51 2.30 9.56
C GLU A 197 -23.72 0.98 9.53
N TRP A 198 -22.40 1.04 9.30
CA TRP A 198 -21.50 -0.12 9.22
C TRP A 198 -20.44 -0.16 10.32
N LEU A 199 -20.53 0.75 11.29
CA LEU A 199 -19.55 0.92 12.37
C LEU A 199 -20.30 1.03 13.72
N ASP A 200 -21.11 0.02 14.01
CA ASP A 200 -21.92 -0.10 15.23
C ASP A 200 -22.90 1.07 15.48
N ASP A 201 -23.40 1.69 14.40
CA ASP A 201 -24.27 2.88 14.46
C ASP A 201 -23.65 4.05 15.24
N ASP A 202 -22.32 4.15 15.27
CA ASP A 202 -21.58 5.18 16.01
C ASP A 202 -20.87 6.17 15.07
N SER A 203 -21.47 7.36 14.92
CA SER A 203 -20.90 8.46 14.14
C SER A 203 -19.55 8.95 14.68
N ALA A 204 -19.24 8.74 15.96
CA ALA A 204 -17.93 9.08 16.52
C ALA A 204 -16.85 8.08 16.07
N ILE A 205 -17.18 6.79 15.94
CA ILE A 205 -16.29 5.79 15.33
C ILE A 205 -16.02 6.16 13.87
N ALA A 206 -17.08 6.46 13.11
CA ALA A 206 -16.97 6.89 11.71
C ALA A 206 -16.08 8.14 11.56
N ASN A 207 -16.25 9.15 12.42
CA ASN A 207 -15.39 10.34 12.41
C ASN A 207 -13.92 10.01 12.69
N ARG A 208 -13.63 9.15 13.68
CA ARG A 208 -12.25 8.73 13.99
C ARG A 208 -11.62 8.01 12.79
N LEU A 209 -12.36 7.06 12.19
CA LEU A 209 -11.91 6.32 11.01
C LEU A 209 -11.58 7.25 9.84
N VAL A 210 -12.47 8.18 9.51
CA VAL A 210 -12.26 9.15 8.41
C VAL A 210 -11.05 10.03 8.68
N ASN A 211 -10.90 10.54 9.90
CA ASN A 211 -9.77 11.41 10.26
C ASN A 211 -8.43 10.67 10.13
N GLU A 212 -8.35 9.44 10.62
CA GLU A 212 -7.14 8.62 10.50
C GLU A 212 -6.85 8.22 9.05
N LEU A 213 -7.87 7.83 8.29
CA LEU A 213 -7.74 7.49 6.88
C LEU A 213 -7.20 8.68 6.07
N VAL A 214 -7.75 9.88 6.26
CA VAL A 214 -7.27 11.09 5.57
C VAL A 214 -5.83 11.41 5.98
N ALA A 215 -5.48 11.28 7.25
CA ALA A 215 -4.10 11.49 7.72
C ALA A 215 -3.13 10.45 7.10
N TYR A 216 -3.54 9.18 7.03
CA TYR A 216 -2.80 8.10 6.41
C TYR A 216 -2.52 8.40 4.93
N LEU A 217 -3.55 8.76 4.15
CA LEU A 217 -3.40 9.09 2.73
C LEU A 217 -2.49 10.31 2.53
N LYS A 218 -2.65 11.35 3.36
CA LYS A 218 -1.78 12.53 3.35
C LYS A 218 -0.31 12.20 3.59
N SER A 219 -0.02 11.31 4.54
CA SER A 219 1.35 10.95 4.91
C SER A 219 2.11 10.22 3.81
N GLY A 220 1.42 9.49 2.93
CA GLY A 220 2.03 8.63 1.92
C GLY A 220 2.76 7.39 2.45
N LEU A 221 2.83 7.21 3.77
CA LEU A 221 3.53 6.10 4.44
C LEU A 221 2.84 4.75 4.21
N SER A 222 3.54 3.64 4.46
CA SER A 222 2.88 2.33 4.56
C SER A 222 1.96 2.31 5.80
N TYR A 223 0.99 1.40 5.85
CA TYR A 223 0.06 1.31 6.99
C TYR A 223 0.84 1.15 8.32
N ASN A 224 1.80 0.23 8.35
CA ASN A 224 2.60 -0.03 9.55
C ASN A 224 3.44 1.18 9.99
N ASP A 225 4.00 1.92 9.04
CA ASP A 225 4.82 3.10 9.32
C ASP A 225 3.94 4.25 9.83
N PHE A 226 2.75 4.42 9.25
CA PHE A 226 1.76 5.40 9.72
C PHE A 226 1.34 5.13 11.16
N ILE A 227 0.94 3.89 11.49
CA ILE A 227 0.53 3.52 12.84
C ILE A 227 1.68 3.68 13.84
N SER A 228 2.90 3.33 13.44
CA SER A 228 4.09 3.45 14.30
C SER A 228 4.51 4.91 14.55
N ALA A 229 4.23 5.81 13.62
CA ALA A 229 4.60 7.21 13.70
C ALA A 229 3.50 8.10 14.32
N ALA A 230 2.23 7.68 14.26
CA ALA A 230 1.13 8.35 14.93
C ALA A 230 1.24 8.22 16.46
N THR A 231 0.84 9.26 17.20
CA THR A 231 0.89 9.26 18.67
C THR A 231 -0.50 9.47 19.26
N TYR A 232 -0.81 8.75 20.35
CA TYR A 232 -2.11 8.77 21.02
C TYR A 232 -1.94 8.97 22.54
N LYS A 233 -2.94 9.57 23.19
CA LYS A 233 -3.00 9.78 24.66
C LYS A 233 -4.39 9.58 25.22
#